data_AF-A0A7V9ACX5-F1
#
_entry.id   AF-A0A7V9ACX5-F1
#
_cell.length_a   1.000
_cell.length_b   1.000
_cell.length_c   1.000
_cell.angle_alpha   90.00
_cell.angle_beta   90.00
_cell.angle_gamma   90.00
#
_symmetry.space_group_name_H-M   'P 1'
#
loop_
_entity.id
_entity.type
_entity.pdbx_description
1 polymer ?
#
loop_
_entity_poly.entity_id
_entity_poly.type
_entity_poly.pdbx_seq_one_letter_code
_entity_poly.pdbx_strand_id
1 'polypeptide(L)'
;MLCDVVFHVEGRFLPTDHAYPLYAALSRRLPKFHDPQGNWRFAPITGQPVGGGLLQLHRQSVLRVRLPEQDVPRVVSLAGKRLDIHGYTVLLGTPHVGCIGAASELRAWLVTFRNNVDPAAFLDTAVEQLQTRGIRGEPSIPVLTSGPHRGQPQRRIIRIKGRSIVGYSLVVRGLSDADSLRLQEEGLGGRIRLGCGFFVPMRM
;
A
#
# COMPACT_ATOMS: atom_id res chain seq x y z
N MET A 1 -12.95 13.27 8.21
CA MET A 1 -11.88 12.43 8.78
C MET A 1 -11.62 11.24 7.86
N LEU A 2 -10.37 10.78 7.74
CA LEU A 2 -10.05 9.53 7.03
C LEU A 2 -10.02 8.35 8.01
N CYS A 3 -10.55 7.23 7.56
CA CYS A 3 -10.59 5.96 8.29
C CYS A 3 -9.93 4.86 7.48
N ASP A 4 -9.33 3.90 8.17
CA ASP A 4 -8.91 2.63 7.62
C ASP A 4 -9.97 1.56 7.93
N VAL A 5 -10.50 0.94 6.87
CA VAL A 5 -11.30 -0.29 6.93
C VAL A 5 -10.37 -1.46 6.61
N VAL A 6 -10.17 -2.35 7.58
CA VAL A 6 -9.20 -3.44 7.53
C VAL A 6 -9.93 -4.78 7.54
N PHE A 7 -9.93 -5.49 6.43
CA PHE A 7 -10.49 -6.83 6.31
C PHE A 7 -9.43 -7.87 6.58
N HIS A 8 -9.73 -8.86 7.42
CA HIS A 8 -9.00 -10.13 7.38
C HIS A 8 -9.19 -10.79 6.01
N VAL A 9 -8.12 -11.35 5.46
CA VAL A 9 -8.15 -12.01 4.15
C VAL A 9 -7.88 -13.48 4.33
N GLU A 10 -8.86 -14.30 3.95
CA GLU A 10 -8.73 -15.74 3.92
C GLU A 10 -8.46 -16.23 2.49
N GLY A 11 -7.43 -17.03 2.34
CA GLY A 11 -7.02 -17.61 1.08
C GLY A 11 -5.72 -18.38 1.26
N ARG A 12 -5.20 -18.95 0.17
CA ARG A 12 -3.97 -19.76 0.23
C ARG A 12 -2.75 -18.99 -0.24
N PHE A 13 -2.82 -18.45 -1.46
CA PHE A 13 -1.72 -17.75 -2.10
C PHE A 13 -2.21 -16.53 -2.88
N LEU A 14 -1.32 -15.55 -3.08
CA LEU A 14 -1.44 -14.47 -4.06
C LEU A 14 -0.11 -14.27 -4.78
N PRO A 15 -0.09 -13.77 -6.03
CA PRO A 15 1.14 -13.28 -6.65
C PRO A 15 1.78 -12.15 -5.83
N THR A 16 3.11 -12.05 -5.80
CA THR A 16 3.81 -10.97 -5.09
C THR A 16 3.56 -9.58 -5.70
N ASP A 17 3.14 -9.52 -6.97
CA ASP A 17 2.83 -8.31 -7.73
C ASP A 17 1.32 -8.11 -7.97
N HIS A 18 0.47 -8.65 -7.10
CA HIS A 18 -0.99 -8.65 -7.22
C HIS A 18 -1.68 -7.28 -7.11
N ALA A 19 -0.95 -6.17 -6.93
CA ALA A 19 -1.53 -4.85 -6.70
C ALA A 19 -2.48 -4.38 -7.83
N TYR A 20 -2.10 -4.60 -9.10
CA TYR A 20 -2.95 -4.25 -10.25
C TYR A 20 -4.17 -5.17 -10.41
N PRO A 21 -4.04 -6.51 -10.32
CA PRO A 21 -5.20 -7.40 -10.22
C PRO A 21 -6.15 -7.09 -9.06
N LEU A 22 -5.61 -6.74 -7.89
CA LEU A 22 -6.41 -6.35 -6.72
C LEU A 22 -7.19 -5.07 -6.99
N TYR A 23 -6.55 -4.05 -7.54
CA TYR A 23 -7.23 -2.84 -8.00
C TYR A 23 -8.39 -3.19 -8.95
N ALA A 24 -8.14 -4.01 -9.97
CA ALA A 24 -9.19 -4.40 -10.92
C ALA A 24 -10.35 -5.16 -10.23
N ALA A 25 -10.04 -6.07 -9.30
CA ALA A 25 -11.04 -6.81 -8.54
C ALA A 25 -11.89 -5.88 -7.66
N LEU A 26 -11.27 -4.92 -6.98
CA LEU A 26 -11.95 -3.93 -6.14
C LEU A 26 -12.82 -2.99 -6.98
N SER A 27 -12.29 -2.44 -8.08
CA SER A 27 -13.04 -1.56 -8.99
C SER A 27 -14.26 -2.24 -9.61
N ARG A 28 -14.19 -3.55 -9.89
CA ARG A 28 -15.37 -4.31 -10.38
C ARG A 28 -16.47 -4.41 -9.33
N ARG A 29 -16.13 -4.50 -8.05
CA ARG A 29 -17.12 -4.59 -6.96
C ARG A 29 -17.64 -3.23 -6.56
N LEU A 30 -16.75 -2.26 -6.43
CA LEU A 30 -17.06 -0.89 -6.03
C LEU A 30 -16.35 0.07 -7.02
N PRO A 31 -17.05 0.56 -8.05
CA PRO A 31 -16.48 1.43 -9.09
C PRO A 31 -15.78 2.69 -8.55
N LYS A 32 -16.12 3.13 -7.33
CA LYS A 32 -15.49 4.27 -6.65
C LYS A 32 -13.98 4.12 -6.43
N PHE A 33 -13.43 2.90 -6.43
CA PHE A 33 -11.96 2.69 -6.48
C PHE A 33 -11.31 3.19 -7.77
N HIS A 34 -12.06 3.27 -8.88
CA HIS A 34 -11.58 3.76 -10.16
C HIS A 34 -11.83 5.26 -10.37
N ASP A 35 -12.64 5.88 -9.53
CA ASP A 35 -13.06 7.28 -9.67
C ASP A 35 -11.85 8.23 -9.57
N PRO A 36 -11.55 9.04 -10.60
CA PRO A 36 -10.48 10.03 -10.56
C PRO A 36 -10.65 11.09 -9.46
N GLN A 37 -11.90 11.36 -9.05
CA GLN A 37 -12.23 12.32 -7.99
C GLN A 37 -12.35 11.65 -6.61
N GLY A 38 -12.26 10.32 -6.55
CA GLY A 38 -12.38 9.56 -5.32
C GLY A 38 -11.11 9.56 -4.48
N ASN A 39 -11.27 9.69 -3.16
CA ASN A 39 -10.17 9.62 -2.18
C ASN A 39 -10.01 8.22 -1.55
N TRP A 40 -10.42 7.18 -2.27
CA TRP A 40 -10.29 5.80 -1.80
C TRP A 40 -8.93 5.23 -2.18
N ARG A 41 -8.23 4.67 -1.21
CA ARG A 41 -6.92 4.06 -1.39
C ARG A 41 -6.89 2.71 -0.71
N PHE A 42 -6.02 1.81 -1.16
CA PHE A 42 -5.84 0.53 -0.50
C PHE A 42 -4.37 0.18 -0.39
N ALA A 43 -4.00 -0.63 0.60
CA ALA A 43 -2.69 -1.27 0.66
C ALA A 43 -2.76 -2.63 -0.05
N PRO A 44 -1.68 -3.08 -0.74
CA PRO A 44 -1.56 -4.47 -1.17
C PRO A 44 -1.80 -5.44 -0.01
N ILE A 45 -2.37 -6.60 -0.30
CA ILE A 45 -2.69 -7.61 0.72
C ILE A 45 -1.37 -8.13 1.31
N THR A 46 -1.32 -8.17 2.64
CA THR A 46 -0.16 -8.66 3.38
C THR A 46 -0.08 -10.19 3.35
N GLY A 47 1.14 -10.72 3.37
CA GLY A 47 1.40 -12.15 3.42
C GLY A 47 2.90 -12.43 3.49
N GLN A 48 3.25 -13.71 3.60
CA GLN A 48 4.63 -14.16 3.68
C GLN A 48 5.12 -14.61 2.30
N PRO A 49 6.20 -14.04 1.75
CA PRO A 49 6.80 -14.56 0.52
C PRO A 49 7.31 -15.99 0.71
N VAL A 50 6.95 -16.89 -0.20
CA VAL A 50 7.36 -18.33 -0.14
C VAL A 50 8.19 -18.77 -1.35
N GLY A 51 8.66 -17.83 -2.16
CA GLY A 51 9.36 -18.11 -3.41
C GLY A 51 8.40 -18.27 -4.60
N GLY A 52 8.95 -18.46 -5.80
CA GLY A 52 8.15 -18.66 -7.03
C GLY A 52 7.25 -17.48 -7.43
N GLY A 53 7.47 -16.28 -6.87
CA GLY A 53 6.60 -15.13 -7.09
C GLY A 53 5.27 -15.19 -6.32
N LEU A 54 5.18 -16.03 -5.28
CA LEU A 54 3.97 -16.19 -4.46
C LEU A 54 4.14 -15.65 -3.03
N LEU A 55 3.05 -15.09 -2.53
CA LEU A 55 2.78 -14.75 -1.14
C LEU A 55 1.84 -15.81 -0.58
N GLN A 56 2.21 -16.47 0.50
CA GLN A 56 1.30 -17.26 1.31
C GLN A 56 0.49 -16.35 2.22
N LEU A 57 -0.82 -16.53 2.20
CA LEU A 57 -1.72 -15.82 3.11
C LEU A 57 -1.81 -16.57 4.44
N HIS A 58 -1.89 -15.81 5.53
CA HIS A 58 -1.98 -16.33 6.89
C HIS A 58 -2.99 -15.52 7.71
N ARG A 59 -3.18 -15.85 8.99
CA ARG A 59 -4.20 -15.23 9.85
C ARG A 59 -4.11 -13.71 9.98
N GLN A 60 -2.93 -13.13 9.75
CA GLN A 60 -2.69 -11.68 9.82
C GLN A 60 -2.67 -11.01 8.43
N SER A 61 -2.97 -11.77 7.37
CA SER A 61 -3.16 -11.22 6.03
C SER A 61 -4.38 -10.32 6.01
N VAL A 62 -4.20 -9.07 5.58
CA VAL A 62 -5.26 -8.07 5.58
C VAL A 62 -5.31 -7.29 4.27
N LEU A 63 -6.53 -6.89 3.89
CA LEU A 63 -6.78 -5.82 2.93
C LEU A 63 -7.12 -4.58 3.73
N ARG A 64 -6.32 -3.52 3.59
CA ARG A 64 -6.58 -2.21 4.20
C ARG A 64 -7.07 -1.26 3.13
N VAL A 65 -8.17 -0.56 3.41
CA VAL A 65 -8.72 0.49 2.57
C VAL A 65 -8.81 1.77 3.39
N ARG A 66 -8.23 2.86 2.89
CA ARG A 66 -8.32 4.21 3.47
C ARG A 66 -9.31 5.04 2.69
N LEU A 67 -10.28 5.63 3.38
CA LEU A 67 -11.34 6.42 2.76
C LEU A 67 -11.95 7.43 3.75
N PRO A 68 -12.69 8.44 3.24
CA PRO A 68 -13.50 9.28 4.10
C PRO A 68 -14.53 8.48 4.89
N GLU A 69 -14.76 8.86 6.13
CA GLU A 69 -15.68 8.17 7.06
C GLU A 69 -17.08 7.93 6.47
N GLN A 70 -17.64 8.91 5.75
CA GLN A 70 -18.96 8.81 5.14
C GLN A 70 -19.08 7.68 4.11
N ASP A 71 -17.96 7.17 3.60
CA ASP A 71 -17.91 6.10 2.62
C ASP A 71 -17.71 4.71 3.25
N VAL A 72 -17.44 4.63 4.56
CA VAL A 72 -17.20 3.37 5.29
C VAL A 72 -18.28 2.32 5.03
N PRO A 73 -19.59 2.62 5.12
CA PRO A 73 -20.64 1.62 4.87
C PRO A 73 -20.54 0.96 3.48
N ARG A 74 -20.08 1.71 2.46
CA ARG A 74 -19.92 1.20 1.10
C ARG A 74 -18.81 0.15 1.05
N VAL A 75 -17.68 0.41 1.71
CA VAL A 75 -16.55 -0.53 1.72
C VAL A 75 -16.86 -1.73 2.61
N VAL A 76 -17.49 -1.53 3.78
CA VAL A 76 -17.92 -2.62 4.68
C VAL A 76 -18.83 -3.64 3.98
N SER A 77 -19.58 -3.25 2.95
CA SER A 77 -20.37 -4.18 2.13
C SER A 77 -19.56 -5.30 1.42
N LEU A 78 -18.23 -5.16 1.36
CA LEU A 78 -17.31 -6.20 0.88
C LEU A 78 -17.11 -7.34 1.88
N ALA A 79 -17.53 -7.18 3.15
CA ALA A 79 -17.46 -8.24 4.15
C ALA A 79 -18.21 -9.50 3.69
N GLY A 80 -17.60 -10.66 3.89
CA GLY A 80 -18.10 -11.96 3.43
C GLY A 80 -18.04 -12.17 1.91
N LYS A 81 -17.53 -11.21 1.13
CA LYS A 81 -17.45 -11.35 -0.33
C LYS A 81 -16.13 -12.01 -0.74
N ARG A 82 -16.21 -12.75 -1.86
CA ARG A 82 -15.03 -13.30 -2.53
C ARG A 82 -14.53 -12.34 -3.61
N LEU A 83 -13.22 -12.12 -3.61
CA LEU A 83 -12.50 -11.42 -4.67
C LEU A 83 -11.68 -12.43 -5.48
N ASP A 84 -11.81 -12.38 -6.80
CA ASP A 84 -10.90 -13.04 -7.72
C ASP A 84 -9.79 -12.06 -8.13
N ILE A 85 -8.56 -12.39 -7.71
CA ILE A 85 -7.35 -11.62 -7.92
C ILE A 85 -6.45 -12.45 -8.84
N HIS A 86 -6.64 -12.32 -10.15
CA HIS A 86 -5.85 -13.02 -11.18
C HIS A 86 -5.90 -14.56 -11.06
N GLY A 87 -7.09 -15.12 -10.86
CA GLY A 87 -7.31 -16.57 -10.68
C GLY A 87 -7.13 -17.03 -9.23
N TYR A 88 -6.65 -16.16 -8.33
CA TYR A 88 -6.54 -16.46 -6.90
C TYR A 88 -7.75 -15.89 -6.18
N THR A 89 -8.58 -16.78 -5.64
CA THR A 89 -9.77 -16.37 -4.89
C THR A 89 -9.44 -16.18 -3.42
N VAL A 90 -9.83 -15.03 -2.88
CA VAL A 90 -9.76 -14.72 -1.45
C VAL A 90 -11.13 -14.35 -0.91
N LEU A 91 -11.40 -14.67 0.35
CA LEU A 91 -12.58 -14.24 1.10
C LEU A 91 -12.20 -13.07 2.01
N LEU A 92 -13.03 -12.03 2.01
CA LEU A 92 -12.90 -10.91 2.93
C LEU A 92 -13.73 -11.20 4.19
N GLY A 93 -13.08 -11.26 5.35
CA GLY A 93 -13.72 -11.47 6.64
C GLY A 93 -14.42 -10.21 7.16
N THR A 94 -14.80 -10.24 8.44
CA THR A 94 -15.35 -9.07 9.13
C THR A 94 -14.29 -7.97 9.23
N PRO A 95 -14.57 -6.73 8.80
CA PRO A 95 -13.61 -5.65 8.89
C PRO A 95 -13.55 -5.03 10.28
N HIS A 96 -12.38 -4.53 10.64
CA HIS A 96 -12.21 -3.52 11.69
C HIS A 96 -12.17 -2.13 11.05
N VAL A 97 -12.82 -1.14 11.66
CA VAL A 97 -12.79 0.26 11.22
C VAL A 97 -12.11 1.09 12.30
N GLY A 98 -11.14 1.91 11.91
CA GLY A 98 -10.50 2.84 12.82
C GLY A 98 -10.03 4.10 12.10
N CYS A 99 -10.07 5.23 12.79
CA CYS A 99 -9.50 6.48 12.29
C CYS A 99 -7.99 6.33 12.09
N ILE A 100 -7.43 7.05 11.13
CA ILE A 100 -5.97 7.12 11.02
C ILE A 100 -5.40 7.83 12.25
N GLY A 101 -4.36 7.26 12.84
CA GLY A 101 -3.65 7.81 13.99
C GLY A 101 -2.30 8.40 13.58
N ALA A 102 -1.82 9.36 14.36
CA ALA A 102 -0.47 9.87 14.23
C ALA A 102 0.58 8.78 14.52
N ALA A 103 1.74 8.86 13.85
CA ALA A 103 2.85 7.95 14.07
C ALA A 103 4.18 8.62 13.71
N SER A 104 5.19 8.46 14.56
CA SER A 104 6.54 9.01 14.32
C SER A 104 7.32 8.27 13.21
N GLU A 105 6.88 7.08 12.83
CA GLU A 105 7.45 6.27 11.77
C GLU A 105 6.37 5.62 10.90
N LEU A 106 6.40 5.94 9.61
CA LEU A 106 5.48 5.42 8.60
C LEU A 106 6.23 4.61 7.55
N ARG A 107 5.56 3.61 6.99
CA ARG A 107 6.08 2.78 5.90
C ARG A 107 5.08 2.66 4.75
N ALA A 108 5.60 2.75 3.53
CA ALA A 108 4.90 2.34 2.32
C ALA A 108 5.55 1.08 1.72
N TRP A 109 4.70 0.14 1.27
CA TRP A 109 5.17 -1.08 0.60
C TRP A 109 5.90 -0.78 -0.70
N LEU A 110 5.39 0.18 -1.47
CA LEU A 110 5.95 0.66 -2.72
C LEU A 110 5.60 2.14 -2.90
N VAL A 111 6.60 2.93 -3.24
CA VAL A 111 6.46 4.30 -3.76
C VAL A 111 7.09 4.32 -5.16
N THR A 112 6.47 5.04 -6.09
CA THR A 112 6.98 5.14 -7.47
C THR A 112 7.18 6.61 -7.84
N PHE A 113 8.33 6.93 -8.40
CA PHE A 113 8.58 8.22 -9.06
C PHE A 113 8.87 8.00 -10.53
N ARG A 114 8.59 9.00 -11.36
CA ARG A 114 8.85 8.92 -12.81
C ARG A 114 10.36 8.90 -13.04
N ASN A 115 10.83 8.04 -13.95
CA ASN A 115 12.23 7.92 -14.38
C ASN A 115 13.23 7.64 -13.26
N ASN A 116 12.78 7.16 -12.11
CA ASN A 116 13.63 6.99 -10.95
C ASN A 116 13.86 5.51 -10.64
N VAL A 117 14.91 4.97 -11.24
CA VAL A 117 15.28 3.55 -11.17
C VAL A 117 16.52 3.29 -10.31
N ASP A 118 17.22 4.35 -9.90
CA ASP A 118 18.38 4.31 -9.02
C ASP A 118 17.97 4.63 -7.57
N PRO A 119 18.46 3.91 -6.55
CA PRO A 119 18.06 4.13 -5.16
C PRO A 119 18.40 5.52 -4.60
N ALA A 120 19.54 6.11 -4.98
CA ALA A 120 19.97 7.41 -4.45
C ALA A 120 19.13 8.52 -5.06
N ALA A 121 18.99 8.52 -6.39
CA ALA A 121 18.09 9.45 -7.07
C ALA A 121 16.65 9.34 -6.56
N PHE A 122 16.19 8.13 -6.21
CA PHE A 122 14.85 7.90 -5.66
C PHE A 122 14.67 8.56 -4.30
N LEU A 123 15.67 8.46 -3.44
CA LEU A 123 15.66 9.10 -2.13
C LEU A 123 15.70 10.62 -2.25
N ASP A 124 16.50 11.19 -3.15
CA ASP A 124 16.53 12.63 -3.39
C ASP A 124 15.15 13.15 -3.81
N THR A 125 14.47 12.44 -4.72
CA THR A 125 13.09 12.78 -5.10
C THR A 125 12.11 12.62 -3.93
N ALA A 126 12.30 11.61 -3.06
CA ALA A 126 11.45 11.44 -1.88
C ALA A 126 11.60 12.63 -0.91
N VAL A 127 12.83 13.10 -0.67
CA VAL A 127 13.13 14.27 0.15
C VAL A 127 12.47 15.52 -0.44
N GLU A 128 12.68 15.78 -1.73
CA GLU A 128 12.09 16.94 -2.42
C GLU A 128 10.55 16.92 -2.31
N GLN A 129 9.92 15.77 -2.59
CA GLN A 129 8.47 15.63 -2.54
C GLN A 129 7.89 15.81 -1.14
N LEU A 130 8.59 15.38 -0.08
CA LEU A 130 8.18 15.64 1.30
C LEU A 130 8.30 17.14 1.63
N GLN A 131 9.40 17.78 1.24
CA GLN A 131 9.63 19.21 1.46
C GLN A 131 8.60 20.08 0.75
N THR A 132 8.26 19.80 -0.52
CA THR A 132 7.23 20.54 -1.26
C THR A 132 5.85 20.46 -0.60
N ARG A 133 5.58 19.39 0.16
CA ARG A 133 4.34 19.20 0.93
C ARG A 133 4.41 19.75 2.35
N GLY A 134 5.54 20.38 2.71
CA GLY A 134 5.79 20.86 4.07
C GLY A 134 5.83 19.75 5.12
N ILE A 135 6.17 18.52 4.73
CA ILE A 135 6.26 17.36 5.62
C ILE A 135 7.71 17.22 6.07
N ARG A 136 7.96 17.29 7.38
CA ARG A 136 9.29 17.08 7.96
C ARG A 136 9.45 15.63 8.40
N GLY A 137 10.37 14.91 7.76
CA GLY A 137 10.71 13.54 8.11
C GLY A 137 11.88 13.04 7.28
N GLU A 138 12.52 11.99 7.75
CA GLU A 138 13.71 11.39 7.15
C GLU A 138 13.33 10.15 6.33
N PRO A 139 13.26 10.25 4.99
CA PRO A 139 12.99 9.09 4.13
C PRO A 139 14.22 8.18 4.04
N SER A 140 13.98 6.87 4.10
CA SER A 140 15.00 5.84 3.87
C SER A 140 14.39 4.64 3.12
N ILE A 141 15.21 3.97 2.32
CA ILE A 141 14.84 2.70 1.68
C ILE A 141 15.32 1.57 2.60
N PRO A 142 14.43 0.73 3.14
CA PRO A 142 14.84 -0.45 3.90
C PRO A 142 15.69 -1.39 3.05
N VAL A 143 16.62 -2.11 3.69
CA VAL A 143 17.39 -3.18 3.05
C VAL A 143 16.72 -4.54 3.26
N LEU A 144 16.91 -5.45 2.31
CA LEU A 144 16.47 -6.84 2.45
C LEU A 144 17.29 -7.53 3.52
N THR A 145 16.63 -8.12 4.51
CA THR A 145 17.29 -8.79 5.65
C THR A 145 17.57 -10.28 5.40
N SER A 146 16.97 -10.86 4.35
CA SER A 146 17.07 -12.28 4.02
C SER A 146 16.99 -12.52 2.51
N GLY A 147 17.32 -13.75 2.08
CA GLY A 147 17.28 -14.17 0.68
C GLY A 147 18.53 -13.77 -0.13
N PRO A 148 18.52 -14.06 -1.45
CA PRO A 148 19.71 -13.89 -2.31
C PRO A 148 20.14 -12.44 -2.51
N HIS A 149 19.25 -11.49 -2.22
CA HIS A 149 19.50 -10.05 -2.35
C HIS A 149 19.68 -9.36 -0.98
N ARG A 150 20.07 -10.11 0.06
CA ARG A 150 20.33 -9.56 1.40
C ARG A 150 21.29 -8.37 1.33
N GLY A 151 21.00 -7.31 2.09
CA GLY A 151 21.78 -6.07 2.12
C GLY A 151 21.45 -5.10 0.98
N GLN A 152 20.73 -5.52 -0.05
CA GLN A 152 20.32 -4.63 -1.14
C GLN A 152 19.08 -3.81 -0.76
N PRO A 153 18.90 -2.60 -1.33
CA PRO A 153 17.68 -1.81 -1.16
C PRO A 153 16.44 -2.61 -1.54
N GLN A 154 15.35 -2.45 -0.78
CA GLN A 154 14.10 -3.16 -1.00
C GLN A 154 13.35 -2.60 -2.22
N ARG A 155 13.90 -2.92 -3.41
CA ARG A 155 13.31 -2.64 -4.72
C ARG A 155 12.07 -3.49 -4.93
N ARG A 156 11.03 -2.87 -5.46
CA ARG A 156 9.72 -3.48 -5.72
C ARG A 156 9.31 -3.19 -7.17
N ILE A 157 8.59 -4.14 -7.76
CA ILE A 157 8.07 -4.02 -9.13
C ILE A 157 6.58 -4.30 -9.08
N ILE A 158 5.80 -3.47 -9.76
CA ILE A 158 4.41 -3.78 -10.10
C ILE A 158 4.29 -3.89 -11.62
N ARG A 159 3.47 -4.84 -12.08
CA ARG A 159 3.15 -5.00 -13.49
C ARG A 159 1.77 -4.43 -13.76
N ILE A 160 1.70 -3.51 -14.72
CA ILE A 160 0.45 -2.86 -15.13
C ILE A 160 0.31 -3.05 -16.63
N LYS A 161 -0.70 -3.81 -17.07
CA LYS A 161 -0.96 -4.08 -18.50
C LYS A 161 0.32 -4.50 -19.26
N GLY A 162 1.09 -5.41 -18.69
CA GLY A 162 2.35 -5.92 -19.27
C GLY A 162 3.58 -5.02 -19.09
N ARG A 163 3.45 -3.80 -18.54
CA ARG A 163 4.58 -2.92 -18.28
C ARG A 163 5.05 -3.02 -16.83
N SER A 164 6.36 -3.18 -16.64
CA SER A 164 6.99 -3.18 -15.32
C SER A 164 7.25 -1.75 -14.86
N ILE A 165 6.74 -1.40 -13.68
CA ILE A 165 7.04 -0.14 -13.00
C ILE A 165 7.90 -0.45 -11.79
N VAL A 166 9.04 0.22 -11.73
CA VAL A 166 10.01 0.12 -10.64
C VAL A 166 9.68 1.15 -9.56
N GLY A 167 9.89 0.76 -8.31
CA GLY A 167 9.97 1.67 -7.18
C GLY A 167 10.58 0.97 -5.98
N TYR A 168 10.45 1.59 -4.82
CA TYR A 168 11.08 1.10 -3.58
C TYR A 168 10.08 1.13 -2.44
N SER A 169 10.29 0.26 -1.46
CA SER A 169 9.68 0.48 -0.15
C SER A 169 10.31 1.72 0.47
N LEU A 170 9.52 2.52 1.16
CA LEU A 170 9.98 3.74 1.79
C LEU A 170 9.52 3.76 3.23
N VAL A 171 10.44 4.09 4.14
CA VAL A 171 10.17 4.39 5.53
C VAL A 171 10.48 5.86 5.76
N VAL A 172 9.59 6.56 6.45
CA VAL A 172 9.80 7.97 6.83
C VAL A 172 9.74 8.07 8.35
N ARG A 173 10.81 8.58 8.96
CA ARG A 173 11.00 8.70 10.41
C ARG A 173 10.99 10.15 10.85
N GLY A 174 10.86 10.36 12.17
CA GLY A 174 10.94 11.68 12.77
C GLY A 174 9.74 12.57 12.40
N LEU A 175 8.60 11.96 12.08
CA LEU A 175 7.39 12.68 11.73
C LEU A 175 6.73 13.26 12.98
N SER A 176 6.27 14.50 12.89
CA SER A 176 5.30 15.06 13.84
C SER A 176 3.91 14.44 13.64
N ASP A 177 3.00 14.63 14.59
CA ASP A 177 1.62 14.15 14.46
C ASP A 177 0.96 14.69 13.19
N ALA A 178 1.07 16.00 12.95
CA ALA A 178 0.51 16.67 11.77
C ALA A 178 1.15 16.16 10.46
N ASP A 179 2.47 16.00 10.43
CA ASP A 179 3.19 15.52 9.24
C ASP A 179 2.87 14.06 8.92
N SER A 180 2.76 13.22 9.96
CA SER A 180 2.39 11.82 9.81
C SER A 180 0.97 11.64 9.30
N LEU A 181 0.03 12.44 9.79
CA LEU A 181 -1.34 12.44 9.30
C LEU A 181 -1.37 12.90 7.84
N ARG A 182 -0.74 14.04 7.51
CA ARG A 182 -0.67 14.54 6.12
C ARG A 182 -0.09 13.49 5.16
N LEU A 183 1.01 12.84 5.53
CA LEU A 183 1.62 11.79 4.70
C LEU A 183 0.71 10.57 4.53
N GLN A 184 -0.06 10.21 5.55
CA GLN A 184 -1.04 9.12 5.47
C GLN A 184 -2.24 9.46 4.57
N GLU A 185 -2.70 10.72 4.58
CA GLU A 185 -3.81 11.19 3.77
C GLU A 185 -3.40 11.30 2.29
N GLU A 186 -2.34 12.05 2.02
CA GLU A 186 -1.89 12.35 0.65
C GLU A 186 -1.09 11.22 0.02
N GLY A 187 -0.31 10.49 0.81
CA GLY A 187 0.70 9.56 0.34
C GLY A 187 1.84 10.24 -0.43
N LEU A 188 2.64 9.44 -1.12
CA LEU A 188 3.82 9.93 -1.85
C LEU A 188 4.00 9.21 -3.19
N GLY A 189 4.40 9.95 -4.21
CA GLY A 189 4.68 9.44 -5.54
C GLY A 189 3.43 9.16 -6.39
N GLY A 190 3.64 8.45 -7.49
CA GLY A 190 2.61 8.15 -8.48
C GLY A 190 1.85 6.85 -8.23
N ARG A 191 0.78 6.63 -9.01
CA ARG A 191 -0.02 5.38 -9.04
C ARG A 191 -0.67 5.05 -7.69
N ILE A 192 -1.07 6.08 -6.95
CA ILE A 192 -1.66 5.94 -5.61
C ILE A 192 -2.93 5.08 -5.57
N ARG A 193 -3.71 5.06 -6.66
CA ARG A 193 -4.90 4.20 -6.81
C ARG A 193 -4.56 2.71 -6.96
N LEU A 194 -3.31 2.36 -7.21
CA LEU A 194 -2.83 0.97 -7.28
C LEU A 194 -2.16 0.53 -5.96
N GLY A 195 -2.37 1.29 -4.89
CA GLY A 195 -1.77 1.05 -3.58
C GLY A 195 -0.32 1.50 -3.43
N CYS A 196 0.22 2.21 -4.41
CA CYS A 196 1.50 2.91 -4.25
C CYS A 196 1.36 4.09 -3.28
N GLY A 197 2.43 4.40 -2.56
CA GLY A 197 2.48 5.53 -1.63
C GLY A 197 1.45 5.44 -0.51
N PHE A 198 0.96 4.25 -0.19
CA PHE A 198 0.06 4.01 0.93
C PHE A 198 0.90 3.81 2.19
N PHE A 199 0.87 4.78 3.10
CA PHE A 199 1.65 4.75 4.34
C PHE A 199 0.84 4.19 5.51
N VAL A 200 1.47 3.28 6.25
CA VAL A 200 0.96 2.70 7.50
C VAL A 200 1.99 2.88 8.63
N PRO A 201 1.56 3.01 9.90
CA PRO A 201 2.46 2.99 11.05
C PRO A 201 3.31 1.71 11.08
N MET A 202 4.61 1.85 11.38
CA MET A 202 5.50 0.69 11.53
C MET A 202 5.32 -0.05 12.86
N ARG A 203 4.81 0.66 13.87
CA ARG A 203 4.38 0.11 15.15
C ARG A 203 2.99 0.67 15.41
N MET A 204 2.05 -0.22 15.72
CA MET A 204 0.78 0.14 16.33
C MET A 204 0.86 -0.19 17.81
#